data_AF-A0A3M2SSX3-F1
#
_entry.id   AF-A0A3M2SSX3-F1
#
_cell.length_a   1.000
_cell.length_b   1.000
_cell.length_c   1.000
_cell.angle_alpha   90.00
_cell.angle_beta   90.00
_cell.angle_gamma   90.00
#
_symmetry.space_group_name_H-M   'P 1'
#
loop_
_entity.id
_entity.type
_entity.pdbx_description
1 polymer ?
#
loop_
_entity_poly.entity_id
_entity_poly.type
_entity_poly.pdbx_seq_one_letter_code
_entity_poly.pdbx_strand_id
1 'polypeptide(L)' 'MLIKGDEIDDLVAKYCALTGVRNKSEAVRQALAAQISALSQKESLADRVASIQNRAAALGIVADSADDKAFMDAIWGDED' A
#
# COMPACT_ATOMS: atom_id res chain seq x y z
N MET A 1 -2.85 13.98 17.39
CA MET A 1 -4.24 13.71 16.95
C MET A 1 -4.93 13.00 18.10
N LEU A 2 -5.87 13.66 18.79
CA LEU A 2 -6.59 13.10 19.94
C LEU A 2 -7.96 12.66 19.46
N ILE A 3 -8.13 11.35 19.25
CA ILE A 3 -9.45 10.74 19.07
C ILE A 3 -10.13 10.81 20.46
N LYS A 4 -11.38 11.26 20.52
CA LYS A 4 -12.13 11.32 21.79
C LYS A 4 -12.22 9.91 22.37
N GLY A 5 -11.98 9.79 23.69
CA GLY A 5 -11.91 8.50 24.39
C GLY A 5 -13.14 7.62 24.21
N ASP A 6 -14.32 8.24 24.06
CA ASP A 6 -15.60 7.53 23.93
C ASP A 6 -15.68 6.69 22.64
N GLU A 7 -15.16 7.21 21.52
CA GLU A 7 -15.16 6.49 20.24
C GLU A 7 -14.21 5.29 20.25
N ILE A 8 -13.09 5.41 20.99
CA ILE A 8 -12.13 4.32 21.18
C ILE A 8 -12.77 3.21 22.02
N ASP A 9 -13.46 3.59 23.10
CA ASP A 9 -14.13 2.62 23.98
C ASP A 9 -15.22 1.83 23.25
N ASP A 10 -15.99 2.47 22.37
CA ASP A 10 -16.98 1.79 21.52
C ASP A 10 -16.33 0.80 20.54
N LEU A 11 -15.19 1.17 19.94
CA LEU A 11 -14.43 0.29 19.05
C LEU A 11 -13.84 -0.90 19.80
N VAL A 12 -13.32 -0.67 21.02
CA VAL A 12 -12.81 -1.73 21.88
C VAL A 12 -13.94 -2.66 22.32
N ALA A 13 -15.10 -2.13 22.70
CA ALA A 13 -16.26 -2.96 23.07
C ALA A 13 -16.69 -3.87 21.91
N LYS A 14 -16.76 -3.33 20.68
CA LYS A 14 -17.06 -4.12 19.47
C LYS A 14 -15.98 -5.17 19.20
N TYR A 15 -14.71 -4.81 19.31
CA TYR A 15 -13.60 -5.75 19.10
C TYR A 15 -13.61 -6.88 20.14
N CYS A 16 -13.81 -6.54 21.42
CA CYS A 16 -13.93 -7.51 22.51
C CYS A 16 -15.15 -8.43 22.32
N ALA A 17 -16.28 -7.91 21.83
CA ALA A 17 -17.45 -8.73 21.52
C ALA A 17 -17.19 -9.74 20.38
N LEU A 18 -16.40 -9.36 19.38
CA LEU A 18 -16.05 -10.23 18.25
C LEU A 18 -14.96 -11.24 18.56
N THR A 19 -13.99 -10.88 19.40
CA THR A 19 -12.79 -11.69 19.69
C THR A 19 -12.84 -12.43 21.03
N GLY A 20 -13.77 -12.05 21.92
CA GLY A 20 -13.87 -12.57 23.28
C GLY A 20 -12.81 -12.05 24.25
N VAL A 21 -11.95 -11.12 23.83
CA VAL A 21 -10.90 -10.53 24.67
C VAL A 21 -11.54 -9.67 25.77
N ARG A 22 -11.07 -9.83 27.02
CA ARG A 22 -11.64 -9.14 28.19
C ARG A 22 -10.86 -7.91 28.64
N ASN A 23 -9.65 -7.72 28.11
CA ASN A 23 -8.77 -6.61 28.48
C ASN A 23 -8.72 -5.57 27.35
N LYS A 24 -9.15 -4.34 27.65
CA LYS A 24 -9.17 -3.21 26.70
C LYS A 24 -7.78 -2.95 26.07
N SER A 25 -6.72 -2.97 26.88
CA SER A 25 -5.36 -2.69 26.41
C SER A 25 -4.82 -3.79 25.50
N GLU A 26 -5.22 -5.04 25.75
CA GLU A 26 -4.84 -6.19 24.92
C GLU A 26 -5.59 -6.18 23.59
N ALA A 27 -6.89 -5.91 23.62
CA ALA A 27 -7.72 -5.73 22.43
C ALA A 27 -7.16 -4.65 21.49
N VAL A 28 -6.81 -3.48 22.04
CA VAL A 28 -6.21 -2.39 21.26
C VAL A 28 -4.86 -2.79 20.68
N ARG A 29 -4.00 -3.43 21.49
CA ARG A 29 -2.67 -3.89 21.04
C ARG A 29 -2.78 -4.89 19.91
N GLN A 30 -3.69 -5.87 20.03
CA GLN A 30 -3.89 -6.91 19.03
C GLN A 30 -4.47 -6.35 17.73
N ALA A 31 -5.47 -5.48 17.83
CA ALA A 31 -6.06 -4.81 16.67
C ALA A 31 -5.02 -3.97 15.90
N LEU A 32 -4.21 -3.18 16.62
CA LEU A 32 -3.15 -2.37 16.01
C LEU A 32 -2.04 -3.23 15.41
N ALA A 33 -1.60 -4.28 16.11
CA ALA A 33 -0.57 -5.18 15.59
C ALA A 33 -1.02 -5.89 14.30
N ALA A 34 -2.27 -6.35 14.26
CA ALA A 34 -2.85 -6.96 13.07
C ALA A 34 -2.93 -5.97 11.90
N GLN A 35 -3.35 -4.73 12.16
CA GLN A 35 -3.44 -3.71 11.12
C GLN A 35 -2.06 -3.26 10.61
N ILE A 36 -1.08 -3.12 11.51
CA ILE A 36 0.31 -2.83 11.13
C ILE A 36 0.86 -3.97 10.27
N SER A 37 0.62 -5.22 10.64
CA SER A 37 1.04 -6.38 9.85
C SER A 37 0.36 -6.42 8.48
N ALA A 38 -0.94 -6.13 8.40
CA ALA A 38 -1.65 -6.04 7.14
C ALA A 38 -1.13 -4.91 6.24
N LEU A 39 -0.76 -3.77 6.82
CA LEU A 39 -0.16 -2.65 6.10
C LEU A 39 1.29 -2.94 5.70
N SER A 40 2.07 -3.66 6.51
CA SER A 40 3.44 -4.04 6.19
C SER A 40 3.51 -5.15 5.14
N GLN A 41 2.49 -6.01 5.07
CA GLN A 41 2.35 -7.03 4.02
C GLN A 41 1.77 -6.46 2.72
N LYS A 42 1.31 -5.20 2.73
CA LYS A 42 0.87 -4.53 1.51
C LYS A 42 2.11 -4.26 0.67
N GLU A 43 2.36 -5.16 -0.27
CA GLU A 43 3.49 -5.13 -1.21
C GLU A 43 3.73 -3.70 -1.68
N SER A 44 4.96 -3.22 -1.48
CA SER A 44 5.25 -1.82 -1.75
C SER A 44 5.05 -1.54 -3.24
N LEU A 45 4.77 -0.29 -3.60
CA LEU A 45 4.73 0.08 -5.02
C LEU A 45 6.03 -0.28 -5.73
N ALA A 46 7.18 -0.17 -5.03
CA ALA A 46 8.47 -0.57 -5.56
C ALA A 46 8.53 -2.07 -5.87
N ASP A 47 8.05 -2.93 -4.97
CA ASP A 47 8.03 -4.39 -5.17
C ASP A 47 7.11 -4.79 -6.34
N ARG A 48 5.92 -4.16 -6.42
CA ARG A 48 4.99 -4.36 -7.54
C ARG A 48 5.58 -3.94 -8.87
N VAL A 49 6.23 -2.78 -8.91
CA VAL A 49 6.90 -2.26 -10.12
C VAL A 49 8.08 -3.16 -10.50
N ALA A 50 8.90 -3.58 -9.52
CA ALA A 50 10.02 -4.49 -9.76
C ALA A 50 9.55 -5.84 -10.34
N SER A 51 8.44 -6.40 -9.85
CA SER A 51 7.84 -7.62 -10.40
C SER A 51 7.45 -7.45 -11.89
N ILE A 52 6.85 -6.32 -12.24
CA ILE A 52 6.49 -6.01 -13.64
C ILE A 52 7.75 -5.79 -14.50
N GLN A 53 8.71 -5.03 -14.00
CA GLN A 53 9.98 -4.77 -14.68
C GLN A 53 10.77 -6.06 -14.91
N ASN A 54 10.81 -6.98 -13.94
CA ASN A 54 11.45 -8.28 -14.08
C ASN A 54 10.79 -9.13 -15.17
N ARG A 55 9.45 -9.11 -15.27
CA ARG A 55 8.71 -9.79 -16.34
C ARG A 55 8.99 -9.18 -17.71
N ALA A 56 9.05 -7.85 -17.80
CA ALA A 56 9.40 -7.15 -19.03
C ALA A 56 10.84 -7.47 -19.47
N ALA A 57 11.79 -7.44 -18.53
CA ALA A 57 13.19 -7.79 -18.78
C ALA A 57 13.36 -9.25 -19.24
N ALA A 58 12.60 -10.18 -18.66
CA ALA A 58 12.60 -11.58 -19.09
C ALA A 58 12.10 -11.77 -20.55
N LEU A 59 11.29 -10.83 -21.05
CA LEU A 59 10.84 -10.77 -22.45
C LEU A 59 11.80 -9.96 -23.33
N GLY A 60 12.94 -9.51 -22.80
CA GLY A 60 13.93 -8.71 -23.51
C GLY A 60 13.59 -7.22 -23.58
N ILE A 61 12.52 -6.77 -22.93
CA ILE A 61 12.14 -5.35 -22.84
C ILE A 61 12.96 -4.74 -21.71
N VAL A 62 14.04 -4.04 -22.09
CA VAL A 62 14.92 -3.32 -21.19
C VAL A 62 14.91 -1.84 -21.58
N ALA A 63 15.07 -0.95 -20.59
CA ALA A 63 15.25 0.47 -20.88
C ALA A 63 16.55 0.65 -21.66
N ASP A 64 16.46 1.18 -22.87
CA ASP A 64 17.61 1.48 -23.73
C ASP A 64 18.20 2.87 -23.44
N SER A 65 17.67 3.55 -22.42
CA SER A 65 18.00 4.93 -22.02
C SER A 65 17.78 5.98 -23.12
N ALA A 66 17.07 5.62 -24.20
CA ALA A 66 16.66 6.56 -25.21
C ALA A 66 15.59 7.51 -24.64
N ASP A 67 15.74 8.80 -24.95
CA ASP A 67 14.69 9.77 -24.71
C ASP A 67 13.71 9.73 -25.88
N ASP A 68 12.65 8.93 -25.72
CA ASP A 68 11.60 8.76 -26.72
C ASP A 68 10.74 10.02 -26.91
N LYS A 69 11.02 11.11 -26.19
CA LYS A 69 10.25 12.35 -26.28
C LYS A 69 10.15 12.88 -27.72
N ALA A 70 11.26 12.99 -28.44
CA ALA A 70 11.23 13.51 -29.81
C ALA A 70 10.40 12.62 -30.76
N PHE A 71 10.40 11.31 -30.52
CA PHE A 71 9.57 10.36 -31.27
C PHE A 71 8.08 10.51 -30.91
N MET A 72 7.77 10.67 -29.62
CA MET A 72 6.40 10.84 -29.14
C MET A 72 5.81 12.20 -29.54
N ASP A 73 6.59 13.28 -29.47
CA ASP A 73 6.20 14.63 -29.89
C ASP A 73 5.86 14.62 -31.40
N ALA A 74 6.67 13.93 -32.22
CA ALA A 74 6.40 13.74 -33.65
C ALA A 74 5.13 12.92 -33.95
N ILE A 75 4.77 11.96 -33.08
CA ILE A 75 3.53 11.18 -33.23
C ILE A 75 2.31 11.95 -32.70
N TRP A 76 2.48 12.75 -31.66
CA TRP A 76 1.41 13.52 -31.03
C TRP A 76 1.08 14.80 -31.84
N GLY A 77 2.03 15.31 -32.63
CA GLY A 77 1.80 16.42 -33.55
C GLY A 77 1.91 17.80 -32.90
N ASP A 78 2.72 17.93 -31.84
CA ASP A 78 3.18 19.24 -31.38
C ASP A 78 4.47 19.60 -32.12
N GLU A 79 4.36 19.78 -33.44
CA GLU A 79 5.30 20.61 -34.19
C GLU A 79 4.75 22.04 -34.14
N ASP A 80 5.43 22.94 -33.40
CA ASP A 80 5.19 24.39 -33.47
C ASP A 80 5.30 24.92 -34.91
#